data_AF-A0A1S3QF62-F1
#
_entry.id   AF-A0A1S3QF62-F1
#
_cell.length_a   1.000
_cell.length_b   1.000
_cell.length_c   1.000
_cell.angle_alpha   90.00
_cell.angle_beta   90.00
_cell.angle_gamma   90.00
#
_symmetry.space_group_name_H-M   'P 1'
#
loop_
_entity.id
_entity.type
_entity.pdbx_description
1 polymer ?
#
loop_
_entity_poly.entity_id
_entity_poly.type
_entity_poly.pdbx_seq_one_letter_code
_entity_poly.pdbx_strand_id
1 'polypeptide(L)'
;MVLADPTLSSYRLEMAGGSDVERTKKKRRGDRYSVQTSLIVAALKKMLPIGLNMCSPADQELINLAKIRYSLKDTDEEVREFLQNNMHLQGKVEDPSMRWQMALYKETSGKAEDAEDPEKVVKRVQEVSAVLYHIEVTEHPYKSKKMVWHKLLSKQRRKAVVACFRMSPLYNIPRHRGSNMFLNGYKRNWLQTEGYQFEDRMIDDLSKAMEEEELGEEGEEEAETKPDPLHQLILHFSRTALTEKSKLEVDYLYMAYADIMAKSCHIGEEEEGEEEEAFEVTQTEMEKEMEKQRLLYQQSRLHNRGAAEMVLQMISACRGETGAMVSSTLKLGISILNTGNCDVQQRMLDYLKDKKDVGFFLSIQALMQTCSVLDLNAFERQNKAEGLGMVSEEGTSEYGDNTPPPG
;
A
#
# COMPACT_ATOMS: atom_id res chain seq x y z
N MET A 1 -45.86 -4.57 66.35
CA MET A 1 -44.94 -5.49 65.65
C MET A 1 -44.59 -4.80 64.34
N VAL A 2 -43.33 -4.39 64.21
CA VAL A 2 -42.83 -3.46 63.19
C VAL A 2 -42.92 -4.11 61.81
N LEU A 3 -43.61 -3.45 60.86
CA LEU A 3 -43.59 -3.80 59.44
C LEU A 3 -42.35 -3.16 58.81
N ALA A 4 -41.47 -3.99 58.27
CA ALA A 4 -40.25 -3.58 57.58
C ALA A 4 -40.53 -3.30 56.09
N ASP A 5 -40.02 -2.17 55.60
CA ASP A 5 -40.11 -1.70 54.21
C ASP A 5 -39.37 -2.63 53.22
N PRO A 6 -39.97 -3.00 52.06
CA PRO A 6 -39.33 -3.89 51.07
C PRO A 6 -38.33 -3.17 50.14
N THR A 7 -38.11 -1.87 50.29
CA THR A 7 -37.41 -1.05 49.28
C THR A 7 -35.89 -1.07 49.39
N LEU A 8 -35.31 -1.56 50.50
CA LEU A 8 -33.84 -1.58 50.68
C LEU A 8 -33.12 -2.81 50.09
N SER A 9 -33.83 -3.88 49.72
CA SER A 9 -33.19 -5.10 49.18
C SER A 9 -32.89 -4.99 47.67
N SER A 10 -33.63 -4.17 46.93
CA SER A 10 -33.45 -3.99 45.49
C SER A 10 -32.16 -3.23 45.14
N TYR A 11 -31.80 -2.20 45.92
CA TYR A 11 -30.63 -1.37 45.65
C TYR A 11 -29.28 -2.06 45.92
N ARG A 12 -29.24 -3.12 46.75
CA ARG A 12 -28.01 -3.89 47.01
C ARG A 12 -27.71 -4.93 45.93
N LEU A 13 -28.70 -5.34 45.14
CA LEU A 13 -28.52 -6.35 44.08
C LEU A 13 -28.01 -5.75 42.76
N GLU A 14 -28.32 -4.48 42.45
CA GLU A 14 -27.85 -3.82 41.22
C GLU A 14 -26.38 -3.39 41.26
N MET A 15 -25.83 -3.05 42.44
CA MET A 15 -24.43 -2.62 42.58
C MET A 15 -23.41 -3.77 42.54
N ALA A 16 -23.81 -5.02 42.79
CA ALA A 16 -22.91 -6.17 42.76
C ALA A 16 -22.66 -6.70 41.33
N GLY A 17 -23.63 -6.52 40.41
CA GLY A 17 -23.56 -7.04 39.04
C GLY A 17 -22.71 -6.22 38.06
N GLY A 18 -22.49 -4.93 38.33
CA GLY A 18 -21.71 -4.05 37.44
C GLY A 18 -20.22 -4.36 37.41
N SER A 19 -19.65 -4.71 38.56
CA SER A 19 -18.21 -4.97 38.70
C SER A 19 -17.75 -6.24 37.98
N ASP A 20 -18.59 -7.29 37.95
CA ASP A 20 -18.23 -8.58 37.33
C ASP A 20 -18.36 -8.51 35.78
N VAL A 21 -19.29 -7.69 35.28
CA VAL A 21 -19.42 -7.39 33.84
C VAL A 21 -18.25 -6.51 33.35
N GLU A 22 -17.77 -5.57 34.16
CA GLU A 22 -16.57 -4.80 33.82
C GLU A 22 -15.27 -5.61 33.94
N ARG A 23 -15.18 -6.51 34.93
CA ARG A 23 -14.02 -7.40 35.11
C ARG A 23 -13.93 -8.44 33.99
N THR A 24 -15.08 -8.94 33.50
CA THR A 24 -15.15 -9.81 32.31
C THR A 24 -14.87 -9.04 31.01
N LYS A 25 -15.28 -7.77 30.88
CA LYS A 25 -14.89 -6.90 29.74
C LYS A 25 -13.39 -6.55 29.76
N LYS A 26 -12.78 -6.33 30.92
CA LYS A 26 -11.33 -6.13 31.07
C LYS A 26 -10.53 -7.41 30.78
N LYS A 27 -11.02 -8.58 31.22
CA LYS A 27 -10.45 -9.89 30.84
C LYS A 27 -10.50 -10.11 29.32
N ARG A 28 -11.61 -9.76 28.66
CA ARG A 28 -11.74 -9.83 27.20
C ARG A 28 -10.90 -8.80 26.44
N ARG A 29 -10.50 -7.68 27.07
CA ARG A 29 -9.58 -6.71 26.46
C ARG A 29 -8.12 -7.19 26.47
N GLY A 30 -7.70 -7.90 27.51
CA GLY A 30 -6.37 -8.51 27.61
C GLY A 30 -6.15 -9.68 26.66
N ASP A 31 -7.24 -10.33 26.24
CA ASP A 31 -7.25 -11.44 25.26
C ASP A 31 -7.23 -10.97 23.79
N ARG A 32 -7.13 -9.65 23.54
CA ARG A 32 -7.05 -9.09 22.17
C ARG A 32 -5.66 -9.16 21.56
N TYR A 33 -4.64 -9.44 22.37
CA TYR A 33 -3.42 -10.05 21.89
C TYR A 33 -3.54 -11.53 22.23
N SER A 34 -4.23 -12.28 21.38
CA SER A 34 -4.05 -13.72 21.40
C SER A 34 -2.55 -13.93 21.20
N VAL A 35 -1.88 -14.58 22.15
CA VAL A 35 -0.45 -14.96 22.04
C VAL A 35 -0.18 -15.63 20.67
N GLN A 36 -1.21 -16.26 20.09
CA GLN A 36 -1.24 -16.95 18.81
C GLN A 36 -1.15 -16.03 17.57
N THR A 37 -1.53 -14.75 17.68
CA THR A 37 -1.54 -13.77 16.55
C THR A 37 -0.51 -12.64 16.74
N SER A 38 0.41 -12.75 17.69
CA SER A 38 1.46 -11.73 17.85
C SER A 38 2.40 -11.71 16.65
N LEU A 39 2.88 -10.51 16.28
CA LEU A 39 3.89 -10.32 15.24
C LEU A 39 5.17 -11.13 15.52
N ILE A 40 5.50 -11.29 16.81
CA ILE A 40 6.62 -12.11 17.27
C ILE A 40 6.42 -13.58 16.86
N VAL A 41 5.24 -14.15 17.11
CA VAL A 41 4.91 -15.53 16.73
C VAL A 41 4.84 -15.69 15.20
N ALA A 42 4.32 -14.69 14.47
CA ALA A 42 4.29 -14.73 13.00
C ALA A 42 5.70 -14.66 12.36
N ALA A 43 6.57 -13.80 12.90
CA ALA A 43 7.97 -13.69 12.46
C ALA A 43 8.75 -14.97 12.77
N LEU A 44 8.60 -15.54 13.97
CA LEU A 44 9.22 -16.81 14.35
C LEU A 44 8.77 -17.95 13.43
N LYS A 45 7.48 -18.03 13.06
CA LYS A 45 6.98 -19.04 12.10
C LYS A 45 7.63 -18.93 10.72
N LYS A 46 7.80 -17.71 10.19
CA LYS A 46 8.46 -17.50 8.89
C LYS A 46 9.95 -17.86 8.94
N MET A 47 10.61 -17.62 10.08
CA MET A 47 12.04 -17.93 10.26
C MET A 47 12.31 -19.38 10.68
N LEU A 48 11.29 -20.11 11.16
CA LEU A 48 11.44 -21.48 11.67
C LEU A 48 11.99 -22.50 10.66
N PRO A 49 11.55 -22.52 9.38
CA PRO A 49 12.14 -23.41 8.37
C PRO A 49 13.63 -23.13 8.14
N ILE A 50 14.04 -21.87 8.22
CA ILE A 50 15.45 -21.46 8.09
C ILE A 50 16.24 -21.99 9.30
N GLY A 51 15.71 -21.85 10.52
CA GLY A 51 16.32 -22.39 11.74
C GLY A 51 16.47 -23.91 11.73
N LEU A 52 15.44 -24.63 11.25
CA LEU A 52 15.44 -26.10 11.15
C LEU A 52 16.39 -26.63 10.06
N ASN A 53 16.52 -25.90 8.94
CA ASN A 53 17.46 -26.24 7.87
C ASN A 53 18.93 -26.04 8.25
N MET A 54 19.20 -25.28 9.32
CA MET A 54 20.54 -25.09 9.89
C MET A 54 20.91 -26.15 10.93
N CYS A 55 19.96 -27.00 11.35
CA CYS A 55 20.19 -28.11 12.28
C CYS A 55 20.49 -29.40 11.51
N SER A 56 21.43 -30.22 12.00
CA SER A 56 21.69 -31.54 11.39
C SER A 56 20.51 -32.49 11.60
N PRO A 57 20.36 -33.55 10.78
CA PRO A 57 19.31 -34.56 10.98
C PRO A 57 19.30 -35.16 12.39
N ALA A 58 20.48 -35.37 12.97
CA ALA A 58 20.60 -35.89 14.33
C ALA A 58 20.20 -34.87 15.41
N ASP A 59 20.44 -33.57 15.16
CA ASP A 59 19.90 -32.50 16.00
C ASP A 59 18.38 -32.41 15.88
N GLN A 60 17.80 -32.67 14.70
CA GLN A 60 16.35 -32.69 14.52
C GLN A 60 15.68 -33.84 15.31
N GLU A 61 16.33 -35.00 15.42
CA GLU A 61 15.87 -36.09 16.29
C GLU A 61 15.92 -35.69 17.78
N LEU A 62 17.01 -35.07 18.22
CA LEU A 62 17.13 -34.55 19.59
C LEU A 62 16.13 -33.43 19.90
N ILE A 63 15.87 -32.54 18.94
CA ILE A 63 14.84 -31.49 19.01
C ILE A 63 13.47 -32.13 19.23
N ASN A 64 13.13 -33.19 18.49
CA ASN A 64 11.86 -33.90 18.64
C ASN A 64 11.74 -34.59 20.01
N LEU A 65 12.82 -35.19 20.51
CA LEU A 65 12.85 -35.79 21.85
C LEU A 65 12.69 -34.73 22.95
N ALA A 66 13.42 -33.61 22.87
CA ALA A 66 13.29 -32.50 23.81
C ALA A 66 11.89 -31.87 23.77
N LYS A 67 11.29 -31.75 22.59
CA LYS A 67 9.90 -31.32 22.42
C LYS A 67 8.90 -32.24 23.16
N ILE A 68 9.11 -33.56 23.10
CA ILE A 68 8.30 -34.52 23.88
C ILE A 68 8.48 -34.32 25.39
N ARG A 69 9.71 -34.09 25.86
CA ARG A 69 9.98 -33.78 27.29
C ARG A 69 9.29 -32.50 27.73
N TYR A 70 9.33 -31.45 26.91
CA TYR A 70 8.56 -30.22 27.16
C TYR A 70 7.04 -30.46 27.22
N SER A 71 6.51 -31.39 26.41
CA SER A 71 5.09 -31.78 26.48
C SER A 71 4.71 -32.51 27.77
N LEU A 72 5.67 -33.21 28.40
CA LEU A 72 5.51 -33.85 29.70
C LEU A 72 5.65 -32.87 30.87
N LYS A 73 5.91 -31.58 30.59
CA LYS A 73 6.13 -30.49 31.54
C LYS A 73 7.40 -30.63 32.38
N ASP A 74 8.43 -31.24 31.81
CA ASP A 74 9.78 -31.20 32.37
C ASP A 74 10.30 -29.75 32.41
N THR A 75 11.13 -29.43 33.40
CA THR A 75 11.79 -28.13 33.53
C THR A 75 12.94 -27.97 32.54
N ASP A 76 13.34 -26.73 32.26
CA ASP A 76 14.48 -26.45 31.36
C ASP A 76 15.79 -27.12 31.82
N GLU A 77 15.97 -27.36 33.13
CA GLU A 77 17.15 -28.06 33.63
C GLU A 77 17.09 -29.56 33.33
N GLU A 78 15.93 -30.19 33.52
CA GLU A 78 15.71 -31.62 33.24
C GLU A 78 15.82 -31.92 31.74
N VAL A 79 15.35 -31.00 30.88
CA VAL A 79 15.50 -31.13 29.42
C VAL A 79 16.97 -30.97 29.01
N ARG A 80 17.72 -30.06 29.64
CA ARG A 80 19.15 -29.88 29.37
C ARG A 80 19.96 -31.10 29.78
N GLU A 81 19.72 -31.64 30.97
CA GLU A 81 20.38 -32.86 31.46
C GLU A 81 20.02 -34.07 30.58
N PHE A 82 18.78 -34.16 30.12
CA PHE A 82 18.35 -35.19 29.16
C PHE A 82 19.08 -35.07 27.82
N LEU A 83 19.24 -33.86 27.28
CA LEU A 83 19.97 -33.62 26.04
C LEU A 83 21.48 -33.93 26.18
N GLN A 84 22.11 -33.54 27.29
CA GLN A 84 23.51 -33.87 27.59
C GLN A 84 23.74 -35.39 27.64
N ASN A 85 22.82 -36.14 28.27
CA ASN A 85 22.91 -37.61 28.36
C ASN A 85 22.65 -38.32 27.02
N ASN A 86 21.89 -37.70 26.11
CA ASN A 86 21.48 -38.30 24.82
C ASN A 86 22.28 -37.81 23.60
N MET A 87 23.28 -36.95 23.82
CA MET A 87 24.14 -36.43 22.74
C MET A 87 24.86 -37.52 21.94
N HIS A 88 25.09 -38.70 22.54
CA HIS A 88 25.65 -39.88 21.88
C HIS A 88 24.83 -40.39 20.67
N LEU A 89 23.57 -39.97 20.52
CA LEU A 89 22.71 -40.29 19.38
C LEU A 89 23.10 -39.51 18.11
N GLN A 90 23.89 -38.44 18.22
CA GLN A 90 24.36 -37.67 17.06
C GLN A 90 25.16 -38.49 16.04
N GLY A 91 25.85 -39.53 16.47
CA GLY A 91 26.72 -40.34 15.61
C GLY A 91 26.05 -41.44 14.80
N LYS A 92 24.71 -41.59 14.84
CA LYS A 92 24.02 -42.76 14.25
C LYS A 92 23.31 -42.52 12.91
N VAL A 93 23.21 -41.29 12.43
CA VAL A 93 22.44 -40.98 11.21
C VAL A 93 23.24 -40.08 10.27
N GLU A 94 24.18 -40.66 9.52
CA GLU A 94 24.65 -40.07 8.27
C GLU A 94 23.88 -40.72 7.11
N ASP A 95 22.84 -40.04 6.60
CA ASP A 95 22.22 -40.39 5.33
C ASP A 95 23.16 -39.95 4.18
N PRO A 96 23.65 -40.86 3.31
CA PRO A 96 24.60 -40.55 2.26
C PRO A 96 24.16 -39.42 1.31
N SER A 97 22.85 -39.23 1.17
CA SER A 97 22.20 -38.28 0.27
C SER A 97 22.33 -36.80 0.69
N MET A 98 22.62 -36.51 1.97
CA MET A 98 22.69 -35.13 2.52
C MET A 98 24.12 -34.62 2.81
N ARG A 99 25.14 -35.45 2.59
CA ARG A 99 26.57 -35.10 2.82
C ARG A 99 27.02 -33.84 2.07
N TRP A 100 26.56 -33.66 0.84
CA TRP A 100 26.94 -32.50 0.02
C TRP A 100 26.25 -31.20 0.49
N GLN A 101 25.01 -31.30 0.97
CA GLN A 101 24.27 -30.17 1.54
C GLN A 101 24.92 -29.70 2.85
N MET A 102 25.35 -30.64 3.71
CA MET A 102 26.07 -30.32 4.94
C MET A 102 27.45 -29.69 4.68
N ALA A 103 28.16 -30.13 3.64
CA ALA A 103 29.44 -29.54 3.22
C ALA A 103 29.28 -28.08 2.79
N LEU A 104 28.24 -27.75 2.01
CA LEU A 104 27.90 -26.39 1.59
C LEU A 104 27.58 -25.46 2.76
N TYR A 105 26.77 -25.91 3.72
CA TYR A 105 26.44 -25.09 4.90
C TYR A 105 27.65 -24.92 5.84
N LYS A 106 28.52 -25.92 5.95
CA LYS A 106 29.78 -25.85 6.72
C LYS A 106 30.77 -24.83 6.14
N GLU A 107 30.76 -24.65 4.82
CA GLU A 107 31.63 -23.70 4.11
C GLU A 107 31.07 -22.26 4.08
N THR A 108 29.73 -22.11 4.05
CA THR A 108 29.06 -20.80 4.01
C THR A 108 28.87 -20.17 5.40
N SER A 109 28.73 -20.99 6.45
CA SER A 109 28.65 -20.51 7.82
C SER A 109 30.08 -20.32 8.36
N GLY A 110 30.60 -19.09 8.33
CA GLY A 110 31.93 -18.72 8.84
C GLY A 110 32.11 -18.87 10.37
N LYS A 111 31.55 -19.91 10.99
CA LYS A 111 31.63 -20.26 12.42
C LYS A 111 31.94 -21.75 12.61
N ALA A 112 32.99 -22.24 11.95
CA ALA A 112 33.40 -23.63 12.04
C ALA A 112 33.94 -24.05 13.43
N GLU A 113 34.40 -23.11 14.27
CA GLU A 113 34.93 -23.44 15.61
C GLU A 113 33.86 -23.54 16.72
N ASP A 114 32.66 -23.00 16.50
CA ASP A 114 31.57 -22.99 17.51
C ASP A 114 30.58 -24.16 17.35
N ALA A 115 30.72 -24.96 16.30
CA ALA A 115 29.74 -25.99 15.90
C ALA A 115 29.93 -27.35 16.62
N GLU A 116 31.09 -27.59 17.22
CA GLU A 116 31.47 -28.90 17.82
C GLU A 116 31.50 -28.88 19.36
N ASP A 117 31.22 -27.73 19.99
CA ASP A 117 31.15 -27.64 21.46
C ASP A 117 29.82 -28.24 21.98
N PRO A 118 29.86 -29.35 22.73
CA PRO A 118 28.67 -30.08 23.16
C PRO A 118 27.71 -29.20 23.98
N GLU A 119 28.22 -28.25 24.75
CA GLU A 119 27.40 -27.38 25.61
C GLU A 119 26.60 -26.35 24.79
N LYS A 120 27.21 -25.82 23.73
CA LYS A 120 26.55 -24.88 22.80
C LYS A 120 25.54 -25.57 21.89
N VAL A 121 25.81 -26.82 21.51
CA VAL A 121 24.88 -27.64 20.71
C VAL A 121 23.62 -27.95 21.53
N VAL A 122 23.78 -28.41 22.78
CA VAL A 122 22.65 -28.66 23.69
C VAL A 122 21.83 -27.39 23.89
N LYS A 123 22.47 -26.23 24.07
CA LYS A 123 21.79 -24.94 24.21
C LYS A 123 20.97 -24.58 22.96
N ARG A 124 21.54 -24.72 21.76
CA ARG A 124 20.80 -24.45 20.50
C ARG A 124 19.61 -25.40 20.32
N VAL A 125 19.81 -26.69 20.55
CA VAL A 125 18.75 -27.72 20.46
C VAL A 125 17.64 -27.44 21.47
N GLN A 126 18.00 -27.02 22.68
CA GLN A 126 17.05 -26.63 23.72
C GLN A 126 16.24 -25.39 23.32
N GLU A 127 16.89 -24.33 22.83
CA GLU A 127 16.22 -23.10 22.39
C GLU A 127 15.26 -23.36 21.22
N VAL A 128 15.70 -24.11 20.20
CA VAL A 128 14.88 -24.46 19.04
C VAL A 128 13.70 -25.36 19.44
N SER A 129 13.91 -26.37 20.29
CA SER A 129 12.85 -27.26 20.77
C SER A 129 11.83 -26.55 21.66
N ALA A 130 12.28 -25.64 22.52
CA ALA A 130 11.40 -24.80 23.33
C ALA A 130 10.54 -23.88 22.45
N VAL A 131 11.14 -23.21 21.44
CA VAL A 131 10.41 -22.37 20.48
C VAL A 131 9.40 -23.19 19.71
N LEU A 132 9.77 -24.37 19.20
CA LEU A 132 8.87 -25.29 18.50
C LEU A 132 7.71 -25.74 19.38
N TYR A 133 7.97 -26.13 20.63
CA TYR A 133 6.93 -26.53 21.57
C TYR A 133 5.96 -25.38 21.86
N HIS A 134 6.46 -24.18 22.14
CA HIS A 134 5.60 -23.03 22.42
C HIS A 134 4.82 -22.57 21.18
N ILE A 135 5.39 -22.67 19.98
CA ILE A 135 4.65 -22.45 18.72
C ILE A 135 3.55 -23.49 18.55
N GLU A 136 3.82 -24.78 18.80
CA GLU A 136 2.81 -25.84 18.68
C GLU A 136 1.68 -25.68 19.72
N VAL A 137 2.01 -25.35 20.97
CA VAL A 137 1.01 -25.10 22.03
C VAL A 137 0.20 -23.84 21.75
N THR A 138 0.81 -22.82 21.15
CA THR A 138 0.07 -21.61 20.74
C THR A 138 -0.80 -21.86 19.51
N GLU A 139 -0.40 -22.69 18.55
CA GLU A 139 -1.25 -23.05 17.41
C GLU A 139 -2.36 -24.04 17.78
N HIS A 140 -2.07 -24.98 18.68
CA HIS A 140 -2.95 -26.06 19.09
C HIS A 140 -3.09 -26.09 20.62
N PRO A 141 -3.72 -25.08 21.24
CA PRO A 141 -4.01 -25.13 22.67
C PRO A 141 -4.76 -26.44 22.94
N TYR A 142 -4.23 -27.26 23.87
CA TYR A 142 -4.74 -28.59 24.23
C TYR A 142 -6.25 -28.61 24.06
N LYS A 143 -6.70 -29.27 22.98
CA LYS A 143 -8.10 -29.28 22.58
C LYS A 143 -8.88 -29.78 23.80
N SER A 144 -9.56 -28.87 24.49
CA SER A 144 -10.71 -29.29 25.29
C SER A 144 -11.53 -30.14 24.33
N LYS A 145 -11.90 -31.36 24.74
CA LYS A 145 -12.61 -32.38 23.93
C LYS A 145 -13.98 -31.93 23.39
N LYS A 146 -14.24 -30.63 23.25
CA LYS A 146 -15.34 -30.08 22.48
C LYS A 146 -14.83 -29.88 21.06
N MET A 147 -15.37 -30.66 20.12
CA MET A 147 -15.31 -30.34 18.71
C MET A 147 -15.94 -28.95 18.51
N VAL A 148 -15.11 -27.91 18.56
CA VAL A 148 -15.50 -26.59 18.12
C VAL A 148 -15.45 -26.65 16.61
N TRP A 149 -16.61 -26.80 15.99
CA TRP A 149 -16.76 -26.66 14.54
C TRP A 149 -16.12 -25.35 14.10
N HIS A 150 -14.99 -25.42 13.39
CA HIS A 150 -14.41 -24.24 12.76
C HIS A 150 -15.43 -23.71 11.75
N LYS A 151 -15.95 -22.51 11.99
CA LYS A 151 -16.87 -21.85 11.06
C LYS A 151 -16.07 -21.45 9.82
N LEU A 152 -16.09 -22.28 8.77
CA LEU A 152 -15.47 -21.98 7.47
C LEU A 152 -16.11 -20.77 6.77
N LEU A 153 -17.38 -20.49 7.04
CA LEU A 153 -18.11 -19.39 6.40
C LEU A 153 -18.71 -18.42 7.42
N SER A 154 -18.46 -17.13 7.20
CA SER A 154 -19.13 -16.05 7.93
C SER A 154 -20.66 -16.14 7.76
N LYS A 155 -21.40 -15.74 8.80
CA LYS A 155 -22.87 -15.64 8.73
C LYS A 155 -23.31 -14.69 7.61
N GLN A 156 -22.55 -13.62 7.36
CA GLN A 156 -22.85 -12.65 6.31
C GLN A 156 -22.59 -13.24 4.93
N ARG A 157 -21.45 -13.90 4.71
CA ARG A 157 -21.17 -14.63 3.46
C ARG A 157 -22.21 -15.70 3.15
N ARG A 158 -22.72 -16.43 4.16
CA ARG A 158 -23.86 -17.36 3.97
C ARG A 158 -25.12 -16.63 3.52
N LYS A 159 -25.44 -15.48 4.12
CA LYS A 159 -26.60 -14.67 3.73
C LYS A 159 -26.46 -14.13 2.30
N ALA A 160 -25.28 -13.65 1.93
CA ALA A 160 -24.98 -13.17 0.59
C ALA A 160 -25.17 -14.27 -0.47
N VAL A 161 -24.64 -15.48 -0.23
CA VAL A 161 -24.86 -16.62 -1.14
C VAL A 161 -26.35 -16.93 -1.30
N VAL A 162 -27.13 -16.90 -0.21
CA VAL A 162 -28.58 -17.11 -0.28
C VAL A 162 -29.30 -15.96 -0.99
N ALA A 163 -28.82 -14.72 -0.86
CA ALA A 163 -29.33 -13.57 -1.60
C ALA A 163 -29.01 -13.66 -3.10
N CYS A 164 -27.84 -14.18 -3.47
CA CYS A 164 -27.48 -14.39 -4.88
C CYS A 164 -28.49 -15.30 -5.61
N PHE A 165 -29.06 -16.29 -4.92
CA PHE A 165 -30.12 -17.13 -5.51
C PHE A 165 -31.45 -16.38 -5.73
N ARG A 166 -31.63 -15.21 -5.11
CA ARG A 166 -32.80 -14.33 -5.29
C ARG A 166 -32.54 -13.19 -6.28
N MET A 167 -31.35 -13.14 -6.90
CA MET A 167 -31.02 -12.09 -7.87
C MET A 167 -31.97 -12.14 -9.06
N SER A 168 -32.40 -10.95 -9.51
CA SER A 168 -33.21 -10.83 -10.71
C SER A 168 -32.33 -11.00 -11.95
N PRO A 169 -32.67 -11.92 -12.88
CA PRO A 169 -31.94 -12.08 -14.13
C PRO A 169 -32.15 -10.84 -15.02
N LEU A 170 -31.19 -10.58 -15.92
CA LEU A 170 -31.16 -9.36 -16.72
C LEU A 170 -32.47 -9.08 -17.49
N TYR A 171 -33.12 -10.12 -18.01
CA TYR A 171 -34.38 -10.00 -18.75
C TYR A 171 -35.57 -9.53 -17.91
N ASN A 172 -35.48 -9.63 -16.57
CA ASN A 172 -36.54 -9.24 -15.64
C ASN A 172 -36.26 -7.89 -14.95
N ILE A 173 -35.21 -7.18 -15.35
CA ILE A 173 -34.85 -5.85 -14.82
C ILE A 173 -35.64 -4.77 -15.57
N PRO A 174 -36.17 -3.74 -14.89
CA PRO A 174 -36.80 -2.60 -15.57
C PRO A 174 -35.87 -1.98 -16.62
N ARG A 175 -36.40 -1.71 -17.81
CA ARG A 175 -35.61 -1.24 -18.97
C ARG A 175 -34.70 -0.05 -18.64
N HIS A 176 -35.22 0.97 -17.94
CA HIS A 176 -34.44 2.14 -17.54
C HIS A 176 -33.25 1.80 -16.62
N ARG A 177 -33.43 0.86 -15.70
CA ARG A 177 -32.37 0.40 -14.78
C ARG A 177 -31.32 -0.42 -15.52
N GLY A 178 -31.76 -1.28 -16.44
CA GLY A 178 -30.86 -2.00 -17.35
C GLY A 178 -30.02 -1.05 -18.20
N SER A 179 -30.62 0.00 -18.76
CA SER A 179 -29.91 1.05 -19.51
C SER A 179 -28.88 1.78 -18.65
N ASN A 180 -29.19 2.15 -17.41
CA ASN A 180 -28.22 2.81 -16.52
C ASN A 180 -27.04 1.90 -16.16
N MET A 181 -27.31 0.61 -15.89
CA MET A 181 -26.24 -0.37 -15.64
C MET A 181 -25.36 -0.57 -16.87
N PHE A 182 -25.96 -0.61 -18.06
CA PHE A 182 -25.24 -0.70 -19.33
C PHE A 182 -24.35 0.52 -19.56
N LEU A 183 -24.88 1.74 -19.38
CA LEU A 183 -24.12 2.99 -19.56
C LEU A 183 -22.93 3.08 -18.61
N ASN A 184 -23.09 2.68 -17.35
CA ASN A 184 -21.98 2.64 -16.39
C ASN A 184 -20.89 1.64 -16.80
N GLY A 185 -21.29 0.45 -17.27
CA GLY A 185 -20.37 -0.54 -17.80
C GLY A 185 -19.65 -0.05 -19.06
N TYR A 186 -20.38 0.59 -19.98
CA TYR A 186 -19.84 1.16 -21.21
C TYR A 186 -18.84 2.29 -20.91
N LYS A 187 -19.17 3.20 -20.00
CA LYS A 187 -18.25 4.28 -19.58
C LYS A 187 -16.93 3.73 -19.04
N ARG A 188 -16.99 2.70 -18.17
CA ARG A 188 -15.80 2.12 -17.55
C ARG A 188 -14.95 1.30 -18.52
N ASN A 189 -15.60 0.49 -19.37
CA ASN A 189 -14.90 -0.50 -20.18
C ASN A 189 -14.52 0.01 -21.58
N TRP A 190 -15.15 1.09 -22.05
CA TRP A 190 -14.93 1.63 -23.40
C TRP A 190 -14.44 3.07 -23.36
N LEU A 191 -15.18 3.98 -22.71
CA LEU A 191 -14.82 5.42 -22.75
C LEU A 191 -13.56 5.76 -21.94
N GLN A 192 -13.30 5.06 -20.82
CA GLN A 192 -12.12 5.31 -20.00
C GLN A 192 -10.84 4.69 -20.57
N THR A 193 -10.97 3.63 -21.36
CA THR A 193 -9.86 2.92 -22.01
C THR A 193 -9.55 3.47 -23.39
N GLU A 194 -10.45 4.26 -23.97
CA GLU A 194 -10.22 4.91 -25.25
C GLU A 194 -9.15 5.99 -25.07
N GLY A 195 -7.92 5.66 -25.46
CA GLY A 195 -6.79 6.56 -25.44
C GLY A 195 -7.04 7.73 -26.37
N TYR A 196 -7.26 8.90 -25.78
CA TYR A 196 -7.25 10.12 -26.55
C TYR A 196 -5.80 10.45 -26.95
N GLN A 197 -5.58 10.80 -28.22
CA GLN A 197 -4.30 11.30 -28.73
C GLN A 197 -4.36 12.82 -28.98
N PHE A 198 -5.31 13.53 -28.35
CA PHE A 198 -5.48 14.97 -28.60
C PHE A 198 -4.53 15.80 -27.74
N GLU A 199 -3.97 15.25 -26.67
CA GLU A 199 -3.21 15.97 -25.66
C GLU A 199 -1.97 16.63 -26.26
N ASP A 200 -1.17 15.89 -27.02
CA ASP A 200 0.02 16.44 -27.69
C ASP A 200 -0.36 17.48 -28.76
N ARG A 201 -1.41 17.21 -29.56
CA ARG A 201 -1.90 18.12 -30.60
C ARG A 201 -2.43 19.42 -30.00
N MET A 202 -3.22 19.33 -28.94
CA MET A 202 -3.81 20.49 -28.27
C MET A 202 -2.73 21.40 -27.69
N ILE A 203 -1.71 20.83 -27.05
CA ILE A 203 -0.59 21.63 -26.51
C ILE A 203 0.26 22.21 -27.65
N ASP A 204 0.40 21.49 -28.77
CA ASP A 204 1.10 22.00 -29.96
C ASP A 204 0.36 23.20 -30.59
N ASP A 205 -0.94 23.07 -30.82
CA ASP A 205 -1.79 24.13 -31.39
C ASP A 205 -1.76 25.39 -30.49
N LEU A 206 -1.88 25.22 -29.17
CA LEU A 206 -1.80 26.35 -28.22
C LEU A 206 -0.43 27.03 -28.18
N SER A 207 0.62 26.33 -28.59
CA SER A 207 1.99 26.86 -28.63
C SER A 207 2.33 27.55 -29.96
N LYS A 208 1.61 27.25 -31.03
CA LYS A 208 1.86 27.74 -32.40
C LYS A 208 0.84 28.76 -32.90
N ALA A 209 -0.40 28.75 -32.38
CA ALA A 209 -1.51 29.52 -32.93
C ALA A 209 -1.28 31.04 -33.05
N MET A 210 -0.32 31.60 -32.31
CA MET A 210 0.00 33.03 -32.35
C MET A 210 1.18 33.37 -33.28
N GLU A 211 2.10 32.42 -33.52
CA GLU A 211 3.21 32.61 -34.45
C GLU A 211 2.72 32.75 -35.91
N GLU A 212 1.62 32.08 -36.28
CA GLU A 212 1.02 32.18 -37.62
C GLU A 212 0.21 33.47 -37.85
N GLU A 213 -0.44 34.03 -36.82
CA GLU A 213 -1.14 35.32 -36.91
C GLU A 213 -0.15 36.50 -36.95
N GLU A 214 0.94 36.46 -36.16
CA GLU A 214 1.94 37.54 -36.14
C GLU A 214 2.86 37.54 -37.37
N LEU A 215 3.18 36.37 -37.96
CA LEU A 215 3.91 36.31 -39.25
C LEU A 215 3.12 36.89 -40.43
N GLY A 216 1.80 36.98 -40.31
CA GLY A 216 0.91 37.54 -41.34
C GLY A 216 0.81 39.06 -41.32
N GLU A 217 1.08 39.72 -40.19
CA GLU A 217 0.81 41.15 -40.03
C GLU A 217 1.99 42.05 -39.62
N GLU A 218 3.08 41.56 -39.01
CA GLU A 218 4.12 42.47 -38.51
C GLU A 218 5.54 42.02 -38.86
N GLY A 219 5.97 42.41 -40.07
CA GLY A 219 7.39 42.57 -40.36
C GLY A 219 7.95 43.80 -39.65
N GLU A 220 9.03 43.60 -38.89
CA GLU A 220 10.00 44.62 -38.47
C GLU A 220 9.56 45.67 -37.44
N GLU A 221 9.26 45.32 -36.18
CA GLU A 221 9.60 46.18 -35.02
C GLU A 221 9.94 45.27 -33.81
N GLU A 222 10.84 45.69 -32.91
CA GLU A 222 11.17 44.97 -31.65
C GLU A 222 9.92 44.87 -30.77
N ALA A 223 9.05 43.90 -31.06
CA ALA A 223 7.83 43.67 -30.32
C ALA A 223 8.15 42.98 -29.00
N GLU A 224 7.68 43.54 -27.89
CA GLU A 224 7.52 42.79 -26.65
C GLU A 224 6.83 41.48 -27.00
N THR A 225 7.54 40.36 -26.87
CA THR A 225 7.04 39.04 -27.26
C THR A 225 5.78 38.76 -26.44
N LYS A 226 4.62 38.94 -27.07
CA LYS A 226 3.35 38.69 -26.39
C LYS A 226 3.33 37.21 -25.99
N PRO A 227 2.96 36.90 -24.74
CA PRO A 227 2.79 35.53 -24.30
C PRO A 227 1.86 34.77 -25.25
N ASP A 228 2.31 33.62 -25.75
CA ASP A 228 1.46 32.73 -26.51
C ASP A 228 0.31 32.16 -25.63
N PRO A 229 -0.77 31.63 -26.22
CA PRO A 229 -1.93 31.15 -25.46
C PRO A 229 -1.57 30.15 -24.36
N LEU A 230 -0.60 29.26 -24.62
CA LEU A 230 -0.10 28.31 -23.63
C LEU A 230 0.62 29.01 -22.47
N HIS A 231 1.48 30.02 -22.73
CA HIS A 231 2.12 30.79 -21.67
C HIS A 231 1.10 31.59 -20.86
N GLN A 232 0.10 32.20 -21.50
CA GLN A 232 -0.98 32.91 -20.79
C GLN A 232 -1.73 31.99 -19.81
N LEU A 233 -2.02 30.76 -20.24
CA LEU A 233 -2.66 29.75 -19.39
C LEU A 233 -1.79 29.40 -18.16
N ILE A 234 -0.50 29.15 -18.38
CA ILE A 234 0.45 28.84 -17.29
C ILE A 234 0.58 30.03 -16.34
N LEU A 235 0.65 31.25 -16.86
CA LEU A 235 0.67 32.47 -16.05
C LEU A 235 -0.60 32.64 -15.22
N HIS A 236 -1.76 32.28 -15.74
CA HIS A 236 -3.02 32.33 -15.00
C HIS A 236 -3.00 31.37 -13.80
N PHE A 237 -2.56 30.13 -13.99
CA PHE A 237 -2.42 29.16 -12.90
C PHE A 237 -1.34 29.57 -11.90
N SER A 238 -0.21 30.11 -12.37
CA SER A 238 0.86 30.67 -11.54
C SER A 238 0.34 31.81 -10.64
N ARG A 239 -0.41 32.76 -11.20
CA ARG A 239 -1.04 33.84 -10.42
C ARG A 239 -1.99 33.28 -9.37
N THR A 240 -2.78 32.28 -9.72
CA THR A 240 -3.71 31.61 -8.79
C THR A 240 -2.96 30.96 -7.63
N ALA A 241 -1.84 30.30 -7.90
CA ALA A 241 -0.96 29.71 -6.88
C ALA A 241 -0.39 30.75 -5.91
N LEU A 242 -0.03 31.94 -6.44
CA LEU A 242 0.55 33.04 -5.68
C LEU A 242 -0.48 33.88 -4.92
N THR A 243 -1.78 33.71 -5.20
CA THR A 243 -2.80 34.39 -4.39
C THR A 243 -2.81 33.82 -2.97
N GLU A 244 -2.61 34.70 -1.99
CA GLU A 244 -2.62 34.31 -0.57
C GLU A 244 -4.02 33.86 -0.15
N LYS A 245 -4.29 32.56 -0.28
CA LYS A 245 -5.45 31.88 0.29
C LYS A 245 -5.02 31.03 1.47
N SER A 246 -5.87 30.92 2.49
CA SER A 246 -5.61 30.04 3.64
C SER A 246 -5.67 28.57 3.26
N LYS A 247 -6.44 28.24 2.22
CA LYS A 247 -6.61 26.90 1.66
C LYS A 247 -6.71 26.98 0.15
N LEU A 248 -6.09 26.03 -0.54
CA LEU A 248 -6.19 25.90 -1.99
C LEU A 248 -7.55 25.30 -2.34
N GLU A 249 -8.34 26.00 -3.16
CA GLU A 249 -9.63 25.52 -3.63
C GLU A 249 -9.43 24.37 -4.63
N VAL A 250 -10.40 23.47 -4.73
CA VAL A 250 -10.35 22.39 -5.73
C VAL A 250 -10.65 22.98 -7.10
N ASP A 251 -9.59 23.17 -7.89
CA ASP A 251 -9.67 23.66 -9.25
C ASP A 251 -9.62 22.49 -10.25
N TYR A 252 -10.79 22.12 -10.74
CA TYR A 252 -10.95 21.07 -11.77
C TYR A 252 -10.32 21.47 -13.10
N LEU A 253 -10.26 22.77 -13.42
CA LEU A 253 -9.66 23.26 -14.66
C LEU A 253 -8.15 23.06 -14.62
N TYR A 254 -7.52 23.47 -13.52
CA TYR A 254 -6.10 23.21 -13.29
C TYR A 254 -5.78 21.71 -13.36
N MET A 255 -6.58 20.87 -12.68
CA MET A 255 -6.35 19.43 -12.68
C MET A 255 -6.44 18.81 -14.08
N ALA A 256 -7.41 19.24 -14.90
CA ALA A 256 -7.56 18.76 -16.27
C ALA A 256 -6.38 19.18 -17.14
N TYR A 257 -5.98 20.46 -17.11
CA TYR A 257 -4.85 20.94 -17.90
C TYR A 257 -3.51 20.38 -17.42
N ALA A 258 -3.32 20.18 -16.12
CA ALA A 258 -2.12 19.55 -15.59
C ALA A 258 -2.00 18.09 -16.08
N ASP A 259 -3.11 17.34 -16.15
CA ASP A 259 -3.13 15.98 -16.70
C ASP A 259 -2.83 15.97 -18.20
N ILE A 260 -3.44 16.88 -18.98
CA ILE A 260 -3.17 17.02 -20.42
C ILE A 260 -1.70 17.38 -20.67
N MET A 261 -1.16 18.37 -19.95
CA MET A 261 0.25 18.76 -20.06
C MET A 261 1.18 17.61 -19.65
N ALA A 262 0.85 16.86 -18.60
CA ALA A 262 1.65 15.72 -18.16
C ALA A 262 1.68 14.59 -19.20
N LYS A 263 0.52 14.27 -19.79
CA LYS A 263 0.39 13.28 -20.88
C LYS A 263 1.08 13.73 -22.16
N SER A 264 1.10 15.03 -22.45
CA SER A 264 1.82 15.58 -23.61
C SER A 264 3.34 15.42 -23.53
N CYS A 265 3.89 15.18 -22.33
CA CYS A 265 5.31 14.92 -22.07
C CYS A 265 5.57 13.47 -21.63
N HIS A 266 4.62 12.56 -21.85
CA HIS A 266 4.78 11.17 -21.51
C HIS A 266 5.29 10.37 -22.73
N ILE A 267 6.44 9.71 -22.56
CA ILE A 267 6.84 8.60 -23.43
C ILE A 267 5.87 7.47 -23.11
N GLY A 268 5.37 6.73 -24.11
CA GLY A 268 4.35 5.68 -23.96
C GLY A 268 4.76 4.47 -23.12
N GLU A 269 5.13 4.67 -21.87
CA GLU A 269 5.42 3.61 -20.89
C GLU A 269 4.14 2.91 -20.42
N GLU A 270 2.95 3.49 -20.66
CA GLU A 270 1.67 2.85 -20.30
C GLU A 270 1.26 1.68 -21.21
N GLU A 271 1.93 1.44 -22.36
CA GLU A 271 1.70 0.24 -23.19
C GLU A 271 2.60 -0.96 -22.83
N GLU A 272 3.58 -0.82 -21.93
CA GLU A 272 4.46 -1.93 -21.51
C GLU A 272 3.95 -2.70 -20.27
N GLY A 273 2.69 -2.49 -19.87
CA GLY A 273 2.17 -2.98 -18.59
C GLY A 273 1.41 -4.32 -18.58
N GLU A 274 0.97 -4.86 -19.73
CA GLU A 274 0.07 -6.04 -19.72
C GLU A 274 0.31 -7.11 -20.80
N GLU A 275 1.45 -7.12 -21.50
CA GLU A 275 1.84 -8.29 -22.31
C GLU A 275 3.22 -8.81 -21.94
N GLU A 276 3.21 -9.85 -21.11
CA GLU A 276 4.36 -10.69 -20.78
C GLU A 276 5.08 -11.21 -22.06
N GLU A 277 6.39 -10.99 -22.09
CA GLU A 277 7.43 -11.92 -22.57
C GLU A 277 7.57 -12.28 -24.07
N ALA A 278 7.14 -11.45 -25.04
CA ALA A 278 7.31 -11.84 -26.45
C ALA A 278 7.67 -10.75 -27.47
N PHE A 279 8.21 -9.60 -27.10
CA PHE A 279 8.89 -8.76 -28.10
C PHE A 279 9.81 -7.75 -27.40
N GLU A 280 10.98 -8.21 -26.95
CA GLU A 280 12.16 -7.35 -26.87
C GLU A 280 12.46 -6.93 -28.32
N VAL A 281 11.68 -5.97 -28.85
CA VAL A 281 12.11 -5.21 -30.02
C VAL A 281 13.40 -4.60 -29.56
N THR A 282 14.47 -4.98 -30.23
CA THR A 282 15.64 -4.15 -30.35
C THR A 282 15.18 -2.80 -30.89
N GLN A 283 14.62 -1.94 -30.03
CA GLN A 283 14.46 -0.52 -30.31
C GLN A 283 15.86 -0.11 -30.70
N THR A 284 16.00 0.24 -31.97
CA THR A 284 17.30 0.63 -32.50
C THR A 284 17.79 1.83 -31.69
N GLU A 285 19.09 1.94 -31.43
CA GLU A 285 19.64 3.07 -30.67
C GLU A 285 19.15 4.43 -31.25
N MET A 286 18.88 4.45 -32.56
CA MET A 286 18.27 5.57 -33.28
C MET A 286 16.83 5.87 -32.84
N GLU A 287 15.97 4.87 -32.63
CA GLU A 287 14.59 5.07 -32.15
C GLU A 287 14.58 5.63 -30.73
N LYS A 288 15.41 5.08 -29.83
CA LYS A 288 15.55 5.60 -28.46
C LYS A 288 16.04 7.05 -28.43
N GLU A 289 16.99 7.40 -29.29
CA GLU A 289 17.49 8.77 -29.38
C GLU A 289 16.43 9.71 -29.97
N MET A 290 15.65 9.26 -30.97
CA MET A 290 14.55 10.04 -31.53
C MET A 290 13.43 10.28 -30.50
N GLU A 291 13.06 9.28 -29.72
CA GLU A 291 12.08 9.40 -28.63
C GLU A 291 12.57 10.36 -27.55
N LYS A 292 13.84 10.27 -27.17
CA LYS A 292 14.46 11.18 -26.22
C LYS A 292 14.45 12.63 -26.73
N GLN A 293 14.78 12.86 -28.00
CA GLN A 293 14.73 14.20 -28.60
C GLN A 293 13.31 14.74 -28.65
N ARG A 294 12.31 13.89 -28.98
CA ARG A 294 10.89 14.27 -28.94
C ARG A 294 10.45 14.66 -27.53
N LEU A 295 10.82 13.87 -26.52
CA LEU A 295 10.52 14.18 -25.12
C LEU A 295 11.15 15.51 -24.69
N LEU A 296 12.43 15.71 -24.98
CA LEU A 296 13.14 16.96 -24.65
C LEU A 296 12.47 18.18 -25.32
N TYR A 297 12.00 18.04 -26.55
CA TYR A 297 11.24 19.09 -27.23
C TYR A 297 9.91 19.40 -26.51
N GLN A 298 9.13 18.37 -26.16
CA GLN A 298 7.87 18.55 -25.43
C GLN A 298 8.07 19.19 -24.05
N GLN A 299 9.10 18.76 -23.31
CA GLN A 299 9.48 19.36 -22.03
C GLN A 299 9.94 20.81 -22.19
N SER A 300 10.70 21.10 -23.26
CA SER A 300 11.15 22.46 -23.61
C SER A 300 10.00 23.41 -23.88
N ARG A 301 9.00 22.93 -24.61
CA ARG A 301 7.77 23.69 -24.88
C ARG A 301 7.10 24.16 -23.59
N LEU A 302 6.99 23.30 -22.58
CA LEU A 302 6.35 23.64 -21.31
C LEU A 302 7.24 24.49 -20.38
N HIS A 303 8.50 24.10 -20.18
CA HIS A 303 9.32 24.79 -19.18
C HIS A 303 9.75 26.19 -19.63
N ASN A 304 9.93 26.44 -20.94
CA ASN A 304 10.20 27.78 -21.46
C ASN A 304 9.07 28.77 -21.15
N ARG A 305 7.85 28.27 -20.97
CA ARG A 305 6.64 29.03 -20.65
C ARG A 305 6.35 29.10 -19.15
N GLY A 306 7.28 28.67 -18.30
CA GLY A 306 7.17 28.78 -16.84
C GLY A 306 6.41 27.64 -16.16
N ALA A 307 6.16 26.51 -16.85
CA ALA A 307 5.46 25.37 -16.23
C ALA A 307 6.23 24.81 -15.01
N ALA A 308 7.57 24.80 -15.07
CA ALA A 308 8.43 24.35 -13.98
C ALA A 308 8.26 25.22 -12.72
N GLU A 309 8.19 26.54 -12.88
CA GLU A 309 8.00 27.50 -11.78
C GLU A 309 6.59 27.38 -11.20
N MET A 310 5.58 27.23 -12.06
CA MET A 310 4.19 26.99 -11.66
C MET A 310 4.06 25.74 -10.78
N VAL A 311 4.72 24.63 -11.13
CA VAL A 311 4.70 23.40 -10.32
C VAL A 311 5.23 23.67 -8.91
N LEU A 312 6.36 24.39 -8.79
CA LEU A 312 6.93 24.76 -7.47
C LEU A 312 5.99 25.64 -6.66
N GLN A 313 5.36 26.64 -7.30
CA GLN A 313 4.40 27.54 -6.66
C GLN A 313 3.18 26.79 -6.15
N MET A 314 2.64 25.86 -6.93
CA MET A 314 1.48 25.04 -6.54
C MET A 314 1.81 24.11 -5.36
N ILE A 315 3.01 23.53 -5.34
CA ILE A 315 3.49 22.74 -4.18
C ILE A 315 3.65 23.64 -2.95
N SER A 316 4.15 24.86 -3.10
CA SER A 316 4.25 25.80 -1.98
C SER A 316 2.88 26.23 -1.45
N ALA A 317 1.91 26.42 -2.36
CA ALA A 317 0.54 26.82 -2.02
C ALA A 317 -0.24 25.73 -1.27
N CYS A 318 0.11 24.44 -1.42
CA CYS A 318 -0.62 23.34 -0.78
C CYS A 318 -0.41 23.24 0.74
N ARG A 319 0.67 23.81 1.27
CA ARG A 319 0.98 23.86 2.72
C ARG A 319 0.87 22.51 3.44
N GLY A 320 1.12 21.41 2.73
CA GLY A 320 1.07 20.06 3.29
C GLY A 320 -0.28 19.34 3.20
N GLU A 321 -1.30 19.93 2.60
CA GLU A 321 -2.58 19.25 2.38
C GLU A 321 -2.46 18.23 1.24
N THR A 322 -2.68 16.95 1.56
CA THR A 322 -2.77 15.89 0.56
C THR A 322 -4.10 16.01 -0.18
N GLY A 323 -4.04 16.36 -1.46
CA GLY A 323 -5.22 16.53 -2.31
C GLY A 323 -4.98 16.07 -3.73
N ALA A 324 -6.07 15.84 -4.46
CA ALA A 324 -6.01 15.43 -5.87
C ALA A 324 -5.26 16.45 -6.74
N MET A 325 -5.35 17.74 -6.40
CA MET A 325 -4.60 18.80 -7.06
C MET A 325 -3.08 18.61 -6.93
N VAL A 326 -2.57 18.38 -5.70
CA VAL A 326 -1.15 18.13 -5.47
C VAL A 326 -0.68 16.89 -6.21
N SER A 327 -1.53 15.84 -6.29
CA SER A 327 -1.24 14.65 -7.09
C SER A 327 -1.10 14.99 -8.58
N SER A 328 -2.01 15.77 -9.16
CA SER A 328 -1.91 16.23 -10.56
C SER A 328 -0.67 17.12 -10.78
N THR A 329 -0.35 18.02 -9.85
CA THR A 329 0.85 18.87 -9.90
C THR A 329 2.13 18.04 -9.90
N LEU A 330 2.22 17.04 -9.02
CA LEU A 330 3.38 16.16 -8.94
C LEU A 330 3.52 15.29 -10.19
N LYS A 331 2.42 14.79 -10.76
CA LYS A 331 2.44 14.08 -12.05
C LYS A 331 3.02 14.95 -13.16
N LEU A 332 2.57 16.20 -13.28
CA LEU A 332 3.14 17.15 -14.24
C LEU A 332 4.63 17.41 -13.98
N GLY A 333 5.02 17.59 -12.71
CA GLY A 333 6.42 17.77 -12.33
C GLY A 333 7.31 16.59 -12.74
N ILE A 334 6.82 15.36 -12.56
CA ILE A 334 7.51 14.14 -12.99
C ILE A 334 7.65 14.12 -14.52
N SER A 335 6.59 14.41 -15.27
CA SER A 335 6.65 14.42 -16.74
C SER A 335 7.64 15.46 -17.30
N ILE A 336 7.72 16.66 -16.71
CA ILE A 336 8.65 17.71 -17.17
C ILE A 336 10.11 17.35 -16.81
N LEU A 337 10.33 16.62 -15.72
CA LEU A 337 11.66 16.17 -15.28
C LEU A 337 12.05 14.78 -15.80
N ASN A 338 11.18 14.13 -16.59
CA ASN A 338 11.42 12.77 -17.06
C ASN A 338 12.76 12.69 -17.82
N THR A 339 13.48 11.58 -17.66
CA THR A 339 14.86 11.40 -18.19
C THR A 339 15.92 12.38 -17.62
N GLY A 340 15.58 13.20 -16.62
CA GLY A 340 16.55 14.05 -15.90
C GLY A 340 16.95 15.31 -16.66
N ASN A 341 15.99 16.03 -17.21
CA ASN A 341 16.23 17.27 -17.96
C ASN A 341 16.98 18.35 -17.12
N CYS A 342 18.25 18.58 -17.44
CA CYS A 342 19.14 19.50 -16.70
C CYS A 342 18.67 20.97 -16.77
N ASP A 343 18.09 21.41 -17.88
CA ASP A 343 17.65 22.79 -18.06
C ASP A 343 16.49 23.12 -17.12
N VAL A 344 15.55 22.17 -17.00
CA VAL A 344 14.43 22.26 -16.06
C VAL A 344 14.94 22.26 -14.62
N GLN A 345 15.88 21.37 -14.27
CA GLN A 345 16.45 21.30 -12.92
C GLN A 345 17.14 22.62 -12.55
N GLN A 346 17.92 23.19 -13.48
CA GLN A 346 18.60 24.47 -13.27
C GLN A 346 17.60 25.61 -13.09
N ARG A 347 16.57 25.70 -13.96
CA ARG A 347 15.46 26.67 -13.81
C ARG A 347 14.75 26.56 -12.47
N MET A 348 14.40 25.35 -12.04
CA MET A 348 13.74 25.11 -10.75
C MET A 348 14.65 25.53 -9.58
N LEU A 349 15.94 25.22 -9.66
CA LEU A 349 16.91 25.57 -8.64
C LEU A 349 17.12 27.10 -8.54
N ASP A 350 17.24 27.76 -9.68
CA ASP A 350 17.42 29.22 -9.74
C ASP A 350 16.18 29.93 -9.21
N TYR A 351 14.98 29.47 -9.57
CA TYR A 351 13.73 29.98 -9.02
C TYR A 351 13.69 29.89 -7.49
N LEU A 352 14.04 28.73 -6.90
CA LEU A 352 14.06 28.55 -5.44
C LEU A 352 15.10 29.43 -4.75
N LYS A 353 16.28 29.62 -5.36
CA LYS A 353 17.33 30.50 -4.84
C LYS A 353 16.93 31.97 -4.88
N ASP A 354 16.29 32.40 -5.96
CA ASP A 354 15.90 33.80 -6.16
C ASP A 354 14.71 34.16 -5.28
N LYS A 355 13.68 33.31 -5.24
CA LYS A 355 12.47 33.56 -4.43
C LYS A 355 12.66 33.26 -2.95
N LYS A 356 13.63 32.42 -2.59
CA LYS A 356 13.88 31.96 -1.20
C LYS A 356 12.60 31.43 -0.54
N ASP A 357 11.85 30.64 -1.29
CA ASP A 357 10.55 30.14 -0.85
C ASP A 357 10.72 29.00 0.17
N VAL A 358 10.62 29.35 1.46
CA VAL A 358 10.64 28.39 2.57
C VAL A 358 9.36 27.54 2.59
N GLY A 359 8.25 28.09 2.08
CA GLY A 359 6.95 27.44 2.05
C GLY A 359 6.96 26.15 1.22
N PHE A 360 7.76 26.11 0.15
CA PHE A 360 7.99 24.92 -0.65
C PHE A 360 8.50 23.73 0.19
N PHE A 361 9.59 23.93 0.94
CA PHE A 361 10.20 22.87 1.73
C PHE A 361 9.33 22.46 2.93
N LEU A 362 8.65 23.41 3.57
CA LEU A 362 7.70 23.12 4.64
C LEU A 362 6.51 22.30 4.13
N SER A 363 6.01 22.61 2.93
CA SER A 363 4.93 21.87 2.28
C SER A 363 5.35 20.45 1.96
N ILE A 364 6.55 20.25 1.39
CA ILE A 364 7.09 18.90 1.13
C ILE A 364 7.25 18.11 2.44
N GLN A 365 7.82 18.73 3.48
CA GLN A 365 7.98 18.08 4.78
C GLN A 365 6.63 17.62 5.34
N ALA A 366 5.61 18.49 5.29
CA ALA A 366 4.28 18.15 5.76
C ALA A 366 3.64 17.02 4.92
N LEU A 367 3.76 17.07 3.59
CA LEU A 367 3.31 15.99 2.71
C LEU A 367 3.98 14.66 3.08
N MET A 368 5.30 14.64 3.27
CA MET A 368 6.04 13.44 3.67
C MET A 368 5.59 12.89 5.04
N GLN A 369 5.27 13.76 5.99
CA GLN A 369 4.76 13.35 7.30
C GLN A 369 3.35 12.76 7.24
N THR A 370 2.55 13.16 6.25
CA THR A 370 1.19 12.62 6.03
C THR A 370 1.14 11.32 5.24
N CYS A 371 2.28 10.85 4.70
CA CYS A 371 2.35 9.58 3.99
C CYS A 371 1.94 8.42 4.91
N SER A 372 0.99 7.61 4.44
CA SER A 372 0.53 6.44 5.20
C SER A 372 1.58 5.33 5.21
N VAL A 373 1.83 4.76 6.38
CA VAL A 373 2.58 3.51 6.57
C VAL A 373 1.60 2.35 6.77
N LEU A 374 2.12 1.12 6.64
CA LEU A 374 1.33 -0.09 6.88
C LEU A 374 0.74 -0.10 8.30
N ASP A 375 -0.58 0.07 8.41
CA ASP A 375 -1.33 0.00 9.67
C ASP A 375 -1.99 -1.37 9.83
N LEU A 376 -1.52 -2.13 10.82
CA LEU A 376 -2.07 -3.44 11.15
C LEU A 376 -3.56 -3.38 11.52
N ASN A 377 -4.01 -2.31 12.17
CA ASN A 377 -5.42 -2.17 12.54
C ASN A 377 -6.30 -1.97 11.31
N ALA A 378 -5.81 -1.22 10.32
CA ALA A 378 -6.49 -1.07 9.04
C ALA A 378 -6.52 -2.40 8.28
N PHE A 379 -5.39 -3.12 8.24
CA PHE A 379 -5.29 -4.44 7.62
C PHE A 379 -6.23 -5.48 8.26
N GLU A 380 -6.29 -5.56 9.59
CA GLU A 380 -7.21 -6.48 10.28
C GLU A 380 -8.68 -6.14 10.03
N ARG A 381 -9.01 -4.85 9.95
CA ARG A 381 -10.36 -4.40 9.56
C ARG A 381 -10.68 -4.77 8.12
N GLN A 382 -9.72 -4.61 7.21
CA GLN A 382 -9.86 -5.01 5.81
C GLN A 382 -10.03 -6.53 5.69
N ASN A 383 -9.17 -7.34 6.30
CA ASN A 383 -9.30 -8.81 6.31
C ASN A 383 -10.66 -9.26 6.86
N LYS A 384 -11.14 -8.58 7.90
CA LYS A 384 -12.47 -8.85 8.43
C LYS A 384 -13.55 -8.48 7.43
N ALA A 385 -13.44 -7.33 6.76
CA ALA A 385 -14.39 -6.89 5.73
C ALA A 385 -14.39 -7.82 4.50
N GLU A 386 -13.22 -8.19 3.98
CA GLU A 386 -13.06 -9.18 2.91
C GLU A 386 -13.64 -10.55 3.31
N GLY A 387 -13.44 -10.95 4.57
CA GLY A 387 -14.04 -12.16 5.15
C GLY A 387 -15.58 -12.15 5.22
N LEU A 388 -16.22 -10.97 5.12
CA LEU A 388 -17.68 -10.86 5.01
C LEU A 388 -18.19 -11.10 3.58
N GLY A 389 -17.32 -11.00 2.57
CA GLY A 389 -17.62 -11.16 1.15
C GLY A 389 -18.16 -9.89 0.50
N MET A 390 -17.68 -9.60 -0.71
CA MET A 390 -18.11 -8.46 -1.54
C MET A 390 -19.41 -8.78 -2.28
N VAL A 391 -20.54 -8.84 -1.59
CA VAL A 391 -21.85 -8.76 -2.24
C VAL A 391 -22.81 -8.05 -1.30
N SER A 392 -22.92 -6.72 -1.44
CA SER A 392 -24.11 -6.00 -0.98
C SER A 392 -25.05 -5.84 -2.17
N GLU A 393 -26.32 -6.24 -2.03
CA GLU A 393 -27.36 -6.07 -3.06
C GLU A 393 -27.62 -4.60 -3.42
N GLU A 394 -27.21 -3.62 -2.59
CA GLU A 394 -27.64 -2.21 -2.71
C GLU A 394 -26.56 -1.15 -2.35
N GLY A 395 -25.30 -1.54 -2.15
CA GLY A 395 -24.28 -0.67 -1.51
C GLY A 395 -23.45 0.25 -2.40
N THR A 396 -23.74 0.38 -3.70
CA THR A 396 -23.02 1.30 -4.60
C THR A 396 -23.83 2.54 -5.00
N SER A 397 -25.03 2.74 -4.44
CA SER A 397 -25.72 4.04 -4.52
C SER A 397 -25.43 4.86 -3.26
N GLU A 398 -25.10 6.13 -3.48
CA GLU A 398 -24.95 7.20 -2.50
C GLU A 398 -23.61 7.31 -1.77
N TYR A 399 -22.64 7.95 -2.45
CA TYR A 399 -21.89 9.06 -1.87
C TYR A 399 -21.54 10.06 -2.97
N GLY A 400 -22.13 11.26 -2.91
CA GLY A 400 -21.51 12.49 -3.41
C GLY A 400 -22.08 13.16 -4.65
N ASP A 401 -23.36 13.56 -4.64
CA ASP A 401 -23.73 14.86 -5.23
C ASP A 401 -24.87 15.47 -4.39
N ASN A 402 -24.50 16.25 -3.39
CA ASN A 402 -25.43 17.12 -2.66
C ASN A 402 -25.48 18.46 -3.40
N THR A 403 -26.23 18.50 -4.49
CA THR A 403 -26.72 19.76 -5.08
C THR A 403 -28.22 19.86 -4.80
N PRO A 404 -28.70 20.91 -4.10
CA PRO A 404 -30.13 21.09 -3.92
C PRO A 404 -30.76 21.45 -5.27
N PRO A 405 -31.97 20.95 -5.61
CA PRO A 405 -32.62 21.30 -6.85
C PRO A 405 -33.01 22.79 -6.84
N PRO A 406 -32.94 23.49 -7.98
CA PRO A 406 -33.45 24.85 -8.08
C PRO A 406 -34.99 24.81 -8.16
N GLY A 407 -35.64 25.59 -7.30
CA GLY A 407 -37.04 26.04 -7.43
C GLY A 407 -38.11 25.07 -6.96
#